data_AF-A0A6L4ZF63-F1
#
_entry.id   AF-A0A6L4ZF63-F1
#
_cell.length_a   1.000
_cell.length_b   1.000
_cell.length_c   1.000
_cell.angle_alpha   90.00
_cell.angle_beta   90.00
_cell.angle_gamma   90.00
#
_symmetry.space_group_name_H-M   'P 1'
#
loop_
_entity.id
_entity.type
_entity.pdbx_description
1 polymer ?
#
loop_
_entity_poly.entity_id
_entity_poly.type
_entity_poly.pdbx_seq_one_letter_code
_entity_poly.pdbx_strand_id
1 'polypeptide(L)'
;MAYESVDKLQNALGEQVFHYTQDKKKAAGRALGTMVEIITYYLLKSWGFNNSTSIERGLVEYGNEEISHNVEYSLHPIIKDYEVIILNDGNSITSTKILNALKQITDISKFEKKTNNLLDKHNILRNACTIAESIDTFLLTSFKSFGQVDHKLYIFEQFQKPYAMFECKRVGVEEGTLKGPQTIEKAKQGAYVAKAASSLQKIRTDNGEKYGIIYRSDNQPYIKPYVELMEEIIYSSDSELLKKFILTVGVVSNHGNWFTAENQNKELKVLAQSYDWLIFLTDYGLAQFIDDLIFNPAPEYICVQQDFKNSYSANKKRNVFTKVRMDLDADMALLKYFTENLSRIEKWFNVIAPETKSLDDLKNEITELRSKNWRGIL
;
A
#
# COMPACT_ATOMS: atom_id res chain seq x y z
N MET A 1 16.52 -16.28 -16.08
CA MET A 1 16.07 -17.68 -15.77
C MET A 1 14.99 -17.50 -14.73
N ALA A 2 13.72 -17.79 -15.03
CA ALA A 2 12.65 -17.58 -14.06
C ALA A 2 12.78 -18.60 -12.91
N TYR A 3 12.94 -18.10 -11.68
CA TYR A 3 12.93 -18.97 -10.50
C TYR A 3 11.52 -19.51 -10.31
N GLU A 4 11.35 -20.83 -10.42
CA GLU A 4 10.03 -21.49 -10.35
C GLU A 4 9.35 -21.38 -8.97
N SER A 5 10.10 -21.04 -7.92
CA SER A 5 9.54 -20.83 -6.57
C SER A 5 10.26 -19.71 -5.83
N VAL A 6 9.53 -19.05 -4.92
CA VAL A 6 10.14 -18.01 -4.09
C VAL A 6 11.15 -18.58 -3.08
N ASP A 7 11.09 -19.85 -2.73
CA ASP A 7 12.15 -20.46 -1.90
C ASP A 7 13.49 -20.52 -2.63
N LYS A 8 13.48 -20.91 -3.91
CA LYS A 8 14.68 -20.85 -4.77
C LYS A 8 15.18 -19.40 -4.87
N LEU A 9 14.26 -18.44 -5.00
CA LEU A 9 14.56 -17.02 -5.07
C LEU A 9 15.15 -16.47 -3.75
N GLN A 10 14.61 -16.90 -2.60
CA GLN A 10 15.10 -16.54 -1.27
C GLN A 10 16.51 -17.09 -1.04
N ASN A 11 16.77 -18.32 -1.49
CA ASN A 11 18.11 -18.91 -1.45
C ASN A 11 19.07 -18.16 -2.37
N ALA A 12 18.67 -17.85 -3.61
CA ALA A 12 19.47 -17.08 -4.55
C ALA A 12 19.82 -15.68 -4.00
N LEU A 13 18.86 -14.98 -3.40
CA LEU A 13 19.11 -13.72 -2.68
C LEU A 13 20.06 -13.93 -1.49
N GLY A 14 19.85 -15.01 -0.73
CA GLY A 14 20.69 -15.41 0.38
C GLY A 14 22.16 -15.57 -0.01
N GLU A 15 22.41 -16.19 -1.16
CA GLU A 15 23.74 -16.48 -1.70
C GLU A 15 24.37 -15.28 -2.41
N GLN A 16 23.60 -14.55 -3.22
CA GLN A 16 24.15 -13.46 -4.04
C GLN A 16 24.28 -12.15 -3.25
N VAL A 17 23.34 -11.87 -2.35
CA VAL A 17 23.22 -10.56 -1.69
C VAL A 17 23.53 -10.66 -0.21
N PHE A 18 22.98 -11.66 0.48
CA PHE A 18 23.06 -11.76 1.95
C PHE A 18 24.14 -12.72 2.46
N HIS A 19 25.11 -13.11 1.62
CA HIS A 19 26.13 -14.11 1.95
C HIS A 19 27.00 -13.76 3.17
N TYR A 20 27.05 -12.48 3.53
CA TYR A 20 27.78 -11.95 4.67
C TYR A 20 27.01 -12.09 6.01
N THR A 21 25.71 -12.40 5.97
CA THR A 21 24.88 -12.52 7.18
C THR A 21 24.91 -13.92 7.76
N GLN A 22 24.81 -14.05 9.09
CA GLN A 22 24.73 -15.35 9.75
C GLN A 22 23.44 -16.10 9.42
N ASP A 23 22.31 -15.38 9.30
CA ASP A 23 21.01 -15.93 8.92
C ASP A 23 20.55 -15.34 7.57
N LYS A 24 21.17 -15.87 6.50
CA LYS A 24 20.99 -15.44 5.11
C LYS A 24 19.54 -15.57 4.65
N LYS A 25 18.91 -16.69 5.01
CA LYS A 25 17.53 -16.99 4.64
C LYS A 25 16.58 -15.97 5.27
N LYS A 26 16.71 -15.68 6.57
CA LYS A 26 15.87 -14.66 7.22
C LYS A 26 16.11 -13.25 6.68
N ALA A 27 17.35 -12.90 6.34
CA ALA A 27 17.67 -11.61 5.73
C ALA A 27 17.01 -11.45 4.35
N ALA A 28 17.16 -12.43 3.46
CA ALA A 28 16.48 -12.49 2.18
C ALA A 28 14.96 -12.47 2.35
N GLY A 29 14.44 -13.18 3.34
CA GLY A 29 13.01 -13.24 3.62
C GLY A 29 12.39 -11.91 4.04
N ARG A 30 13.13 -11.05 4.76
CA ARG A 30 12.69 -9.68 5.07
C ARG A 30 12.71 -8.79 3.82
N ALA A 31 13.74 -8.92 2.98
CA ALA A 31 13.81 -8.16 1.73
C ALA A 31 12.64 -8.50 0.80
N LEU A 32 12.26 -9.78 0.70
CA LEU A 32 11.08 -10.20 -0.04
C LEU A 32 9.79 -9.54 0.48
N GLY A 33 9.61 -9.44 1.81
CA GLY A 33 8.47 -8.72 2.38
C GLY A 33 8.43 -7.25 1.96
N THR A 34 9.58 -6.57 1.99
CA THR A 34 9.71 -5.20 1.49
C THR A 34 9.40 -5.08 -0.01
N MET A 35 9.70 -6.11 -0.81
CA MET A 35 9.34 -6.11 -2.23
C MET A 35 7.83 -6.24 -2.46
N VAL A 36 7.11 -7.02 -1.64
CA VAL A 36 5.63 -7.07 -1.71
C VAL A 36 5.03 -5.69 -1.47
N GLU A 37 5.54 -4.98 -0.45
CA GLU A 37 5.16 -3.61 -0.15
C GLU A 37 5.44 -2.68 -1.34
N ILE A 38 6.66 -2.69 -1.88
CA ILE A 38 7.06 -1.86 -3.03
C ILE A 38 6.18 -2.15 -4.25
N ILE A 39 6.00 -3.42 -4.62
CA ILE A 39 5.18 -3.80 -5.77
C ILE A 39 3.75 -3.26 -5.60
N THR A 40 3.17 -3.40 -4.40
CA THR A 40 1.83 -2.88 -4.11
C THR A 40 1.77 -1.36 -4.26
N TYR A 41 2.77 -0.64 -3.74
CA TYR A 41 2.81 0.82 -3.84
C TYR A 41 2.92 1.32 -5.28
N TYR A 42 3.79 0.71 -6.10
CA TYR A 42 3.95 1.12 -7.49
C TYR A 42 2.79 0.67 -8.38
N LEU A 43 2.09 -0.41 -8.04
CA LEU A 43 0.81 -0.76 -8.65
C LEU A 43 -0.23 0.35 -8.39
N LEU A 44 -0.39 0.77 -7.13
CA LEU A 44 -1.29 1.87 -6.76
C LEU A 44 -0.89 3.20 -7.44
N LYS A 45 0.40 3.51 -7.51
CA LYS A 45 0.90 4.69 -8.25
C LYS A 45 0.49 4.62 -9.72
N SER A 46 0.67 3.47 -10.36
CA SER A 46 0.40 3.27 -11.80
C SER A 46 -1.08 3.22 -12.13
N TRP A 47 -1.93 2.86 -11.17
CA TRP A 47 -3.39 3.06 -11.26
C TRP A 47 -3.82 4.52 -11.05
N GLY A 48 -2.89 5.43 -10.76
CA GLY A 48 -3.19 6.85 -10.56
C GLY A 48 -3.67 7.20 -9.15
N PHE A 49 -3.44 6.33 -8.16
CA PHE A 49 -3.82 6.57 -6.76
C PHE A 49 -2.71 7.24 -5.92
N ASN A 50 -1.54 7.52 -6.50
CA ASN A 50 -0.40 8.15 -5.81
C ASN A 50 -0.81 9.34 -4.92
N ASN A 51 -1.67 10.22 -5.44
CA ASN A 51 -2.05 11.45 -4.79
C ASN A 51 -3.15 11.29 -3.73
N SER A 52 -3.67 10.07 -3.53
CA SER A 52 -4.55 9.69 -2.42
C SER A 52 -3.85 8.79 -1.40
N THR A 53 -2.73 8.17 -1.76
CA THR A 53 -2.05 7.18 -0.92
C THR A 53 -1.22 7.84 0.18
N SER A 54 -1.51 7.45 1.42
CA SER A 54 -0.66 7.65 2.59
C SER A 54 -0.02 6.33 3.03
N ILE A 55 1.18 6.39 3.60
CA ILE A 55 1.96 5.23 4.04
C ILE A 55 2.08 5.22 5.56
N GLU A 56 1.87 4.05 6.19
CA GLU A 56 2.05 3.85 7.64
C GLU A 56 1.25 4.85 8.50
N ARG A 57 0.03 5.19 8.07
CA ARG A 57 -0.87 6.10 8.79
C ARG A 57 -1.72 5.33 9.80
N GLY A 58 -1.97 5.94 10.96
CA GLY A 58 -2.88 5.41 11.96
C GLY A 58 -4.31 5.36 11.45
N LEU A 59 -5.01 4.26 11.75
CA LEU A 59 -6.39 3.98 11.39
C LEU A 59 -7.13 3.51 12.65
N VAL A 60 -8.13 4.27 13.05
CA VAL A 60 -8.97 3.96 14.21
C VAL A 60 -9.96 2.84 13.93
N GLU A 61 -10.34 2.10 14.97
CA GLU A 61 -11.41 1.11 14.87
C GLU A 61 -12.79 1.78 14.75
N TYR A 62 -13.69 1.15 14.00
CA TYR A 62 -15.07 1.59 13.86
C TYR A 62 -15.78 1.57 15.22
N GLY A 63 -16.19 2.76 15.67
CA GLY A 63 -16.89 2.92 16.95
C GLY A 63 -15.98 2.93 18.17
N ASN A 64 -14.64 2.93 18.00
CA ASN A 64 -13.69 3.04 19.10
C ASN A 64 -12.43 3.82 18.69
N GLU A 65 -12.46 5.14 18.93
CA GLU A 65 -11.36 6.06 18.56
C GLU A 65 -10.12 5.91 19.46
N GLU A 66 -10.22 5.23 20.60
CA GLU A 66 -9.08 4.98 21.51
C GLU A 66 -8.13 3.88 20.96
N ILE A 67 -8.60 3.07 20.01
CA ILE A 67 -7.81 2.00 19.40
C ILE A 67 -7.45 2.40 17.97
N SER A 68 -6.14 2.54 17.71
CA SER A 68 -5.59 2.88 16.41
C SER A 68 -4.49 1.90 15.99
N HIS A 69 -4.49 1.57 14.70
CA HIS A 69 -3.54 0.65 14.06
C HIS A 69 -2.79 1.36 12.94
N ASN A 70 -1.48 1.13 12.80
CA ASN A 70 -0.78 1.61 11.61
C ASN A 70 -1.01 0.63 10.47
N VAL A 71 -1.56 1.13 9.36
CA VAL A 71 -1.77 0.32 8.14
C VAL A 71 -0.70 0.61 7.09
N GLU A 72 -0.36 -0.40 6.27
CA GLU A 72 0.69 -0.23 5.25
C GLU A 72 0.39 0.92 4.29
N TYR A 73 -0.80 0.92 3.72
CA TYR A 73 -1.32 2.03 2.90
C TYR A 73 -2.75 2.37 3.25
N SER A 74 -3.10 3.65 3.14
CA SER A 74 -4.47 4.13 3.22
C SER A 74 -4.71 5.16 2.12
N LEU A 75 -5.88 5.12 1.49
CA LEU A 75 -6.25 6.00 0.40
C LEU A 75 -7.29 7.00 0.90
N HIS A 76 -6.94 8.28 0.83
CA HIS A 76 -7.72 9.37 1.41
C HIS A 76 -8.36 10.24 0.33
N PRO A 77 -9.60 10.72 0.55
CA PRO A 77 -10.20 11.66 -0.37
C PRO A 77 -9.39 12.95 -0.45
N ILE A 78 -9.20 13.44 -1.68
CA ILE A 78 -8.57 14.73 -1.93
C ILE A 78 -9.64 15.80 -1.81
N ILE A 79 -9.40 16.76 -0.91
CA ILE A 79 -10.24 17.92 -0.70
C ILE A 79 -9.81 19.00 -1.68
N LYS A 80 -8.55 19.42 -1.63
CA LYS A 80 -8.00 20.49 -2.47
C LYS A 80 -6.63 20.07 -2.98
N ASP A 81 -6.27 20.59 -4.14
CA ASP A 81 -4.95 20.48 -4.71
C ASP A 81 -4.36 21.88 -4.94
N TYR A 82 -3.04 21.96 -4.80
CA TYR A 82 -2.25 23.16 -5.02
C TYR A 82 -0.98 22.80 -5.78
N GLU A 83 -0.42 23.78 -6.47
CA GLU A 83 0.90 23.68 -7.09
C GLU A 83 1.83 24.74 -6.53
N VAL A 84 3.04 24.34 -6.20
CA VAL A 84 4.10 25.26 -5.78
C VAL A 84 5.37 25.02 -6.57
N ILE A 85 6.16 26.06 -6.71
CA ILE A 85 7.48 26.02 -7.34
C ILE A 85 8.52 26.16 -6.24
N ILE A 86 9.51 25.27 -6.23
CA ILE A 86 10.63 25.27 -5.28
C ILE A 86 11.93 25.29 -6.06
N LEU A 87 12.82 26.23 -5.73
CA LEU A 87 14.16 26.32 -6.31
C LEU A 87 14.95 25.02 -6.06
N ASN A 88 15.56 24.49 -7.12
CA ASN A 88 16.53 23.41 -7.05
C ASN A 88 17.90 23.99 -6.68
N ASP A 89 18.11 24.20 -5.38
CA ASP A 89 19.36 24.73 -4.81
C ASP A 89 20.36 23.63 -4.42
N GLY A 90 20.11 22.37 -4.82
CA GLY A 90 20.89 21.20 -4.40
C GLY A 90 20.75 20.83 -2.92
N ASN A 91 19.92 21.55 -2.14
CA ASN A 91 19.65 21.23 -0.74
C ASN A 91 18.35 20.42 -0.60
N SER A 92 18.13 19.87 0.59
CA SER A 92 16.89 19.18 0.92
C SER A 92 15.64 20.04 0.67
N ILE A 93 14.59 19.44 0.12
CA ILE A 93 13.26 20.00 0.02
C ILE A 93 12.49 19.62 1.29
N THR A 94 12.45 20.55 2.24
CA THR A 94 11.86 20.35 3.59
C THR A 94 10.40 20.79 3.64
N SER A 95 9.63 20.26 4.59
CA SER A 95 8.27 20.75 4.86
C SER A 95 8.22 22.27 5.09
N THR A 96 9.23 22.85 5.73
CA THR A 96 9.31 24.32 5.92
C THR A 96 9.40 25.08 4.59
N LYS A 97 10.25 24.63 3.65
CA LYS A 97 10.38 25.25 2.32
C LYS A 97 9.04 25.19 1.57
N ILE A 98 8.39 24.02 1.59
CA ILE A 98 7.13 23.78 0.88
C ILE A 98 5.99 24.62 1.48
N LEU A 99 5.83 24.62 2.81
CA LEU A 99 4.78 25.38 3.48
C LEU A 99 4.95 26.89 3.33
N ASN A 100 6.19 27.40 3.27
CA ASN A 100 6.43 28.83 3.01
C ASN A 100 5.98 29.24 1.60
N ALA A 101 6.18 28.39 0.60
CA ALA A 101 5.66 28.61 -0.75
C ALA A 101 4.12 28.53 -0.78
N LEU A 102 3.54 27.53 -0.10
CA LEU A 102 2.09 27.35 -0.04
C LEU A 102 1.36 28.51 0.66
N LYS A 103 1.96 29.10 1.71
CA LYS A 103 1.41 30.28 2.42
C LYS A 103 1.14 31.48 1.53
N GLN A 104 1.80 31.56 0.38
CA GLN A 104 1.58 32.64 -0.59
C GLN A 104 0.30 32.44 -1.41
N ILE A 105 -0.27 31.23 -1.40
CA ILE A 105 -1.39 30.81 -2.25
C ILE A 105 -2.66 30.59 -1.42
N THR A 106 -2.53 30.04 -0.22
CA THR A 106 -3.67 29.73 0.66
C THR A 106 -3.31 29.92 2.13
N ASP A 107 -4.31 30.19 2.95
CA ASP A 107 -4.14 30.13 4.40
C ASP A 107 -3.89 28.69 4.84
N ILE A 108 -2.86 28.52 5.67
CA ILE A 108 -2.47 27.24 6.29
C ILE A 108 -2.33 27.35 7.81
N SER A 109 -2.89 28.41 8.41
CA SER A 109 -2.84 28.66 9.86
C SER A 109 -3.35 27.49 10.70
N LYS A 110 -4.32 26.73 10.19
CA LYS A 110 -4.88 25.54 10.85
C LYS A 110 -3.96 24.32 10.90
N PHE A 111 -2.85 24.31 10.17
CA PHE A 111 -1.99 23.14 10.03
C PHE A 111 -0.75 23.22 10.91
N GLU A 112 -0.52 22.15 11.67
CA GLU A 112 0.72 21.88 12.37
C GLU A 112 1.75 21.24 11.44
N LYS A 113 2.93 21.87 11.33
CA LYS A 113 4.01 21.41 10.47
C LYS A 113 4.60 20.07 10.93
N LYS A 114 4.87 19.16 9.98
CA LYS A 114 5.70 17.96 10.20
C LYS A 114 7.17 18.21 9.85
N THR A 115 8.05 17.35 10.37
CA THR A 115 9.51 17.45 10.17
C THR A 115 10.03 16.64 8.97
N ASN A 116 9.12 16.17 8.12
CA ASN A 116 9.47 15.36 6.96
C ASN A 116 10.17 16.20 5.87
N ASN A 117 11.07 15.56 5.13
CA ASN A 117 11.66 16.09 3.92
C ASN A 117 11.12 15.29 2.74
N LEU A 118 10.64 15.98 1.70
CA LEU A 118 10.23 15.33 0.45
C LEU A 118 11.44 14.74 -0.26
N LEU A 119 12.52 15.51 -0.37
CA LEU A 119 13.79 15.09 -0.96
C LEU A 119 14.92 15.52 -0.03
N ASP A 120 15.85 14.63 0.31
CA ASP A 120 17.05 15.00 1.06
C ASP A 120 18.25 15.31 0.14
N LYS A 121 19.31 15.89 0.71
CA LYS A 121 20.55 16.25 -0.01
C LYS A 121 21.28 15.07 -0.67
N HIS A 122 20.85 13.83 -0.42
CA HIS A 122 21.39 12.62 -1.01
C HIS A 122 20.44 12.05 -2.08
N ASN A 123 19.50 12.86 -2.57
CA ASN A 123 18.45 12.47 -3.52
C ASN A 123 17.56 11.31 -3.04
N ILE A 124 17.41 11.15 -1.72
CA ILE A 124 16.47 10.18 -1.17
C ILE A 124 15.08 10.83 -1.08
N LEU A 125 14.16 10.32 -1.88
CA LEU A 125 12.76 10.70 -1.90
C LEU A 125 12.02 10.09 -0.71
N ARG A 126 11.15 10.86 -0.05
CA ARG A 126 10.10 10.34 0.83
C ARG A 126 8.80 10.22 0.05
N ASN A 127 8.38 8.99 -0.16
CA ASN A 127 7.09 8.65 -0.75
C ASN A 127 5.93 9.04 0.18
N ALA A 128 4.80 9.46 -0.40
CA ALA A 128 3.62 9.95 0.33
C ALA A 128 3.98 10.97 1.45
N CYS A 129 4.73 12.02 1.10
CA CYS A 129 5.32 12.91 2.08
C CYS A 129 4.26 13.84 2.72
N THR A 130 3.85 13.53 3.95
CA THR A 130 3.02 14.44 4.75
C THR A 130 3.86 15.61 5.30
N ILE A 131 3.45 16.84 5.00
CA ILE A 131 4.18 18.07 5.37
C ILE A 131 3.52 18.84 6.52
N ALA A 132 2.21 18.69 6.71
CA ALA A 132 1.48 19.31 7.81
C ALA A 132 0.16 18.58 8.07
N GLU A 133 -0.39 18.72 9.28
CA GLU A 133 -1.64 18.06 9.70
C GLU A 133 -2.50 19.00 10.55
N SER A 134 -3.81 18.77 10.54
CA SER A 134 -4.80 19.38 11.42
C SER A 134 -5.67 18.25 11.99
N ILE A 135 -6.65 18.62 12.82
CA ILE A 135 -7.59 17.66 13.42
C ILE A 135 -8.31 16.84 12.34
N ASP A 136 -8.84 17.49 11.30
CA ASP A 136 -9.71 16.83 10.31
C ASP A 136 -9.03 16.49 8.99
N THR A 137 -7.89 17.13 8.69
CA THR A 137 -7.25 17.07 7.37
C THR A 137 -5.72 17.09 7.46
N PHE A 138 -5.03 16.68 6.40
CA PHE A 138 -3.58 16.78 6.30
C PHE A 138 -3.10 17.15 4.90
N LEU A 139 -1.87 17.64 4.80
CA LEU A 139 -1.22 18.03 3.56
C LEU A 139 -0.18 16.99 3.15
N LEU A 140 -0.39 16.39 1.97
CA LEU A 140 0.52 15.46 1.31
C LEU A 140 1.16 16.13 0.10
N THR A 141 2.45 15.90 -0.15
CA THR A 141 3.14 16.47 -1.31
C THR A 141 3.87 15.42 -2.14
N SER A 142 3.95 15.68 -3.45
CA SER A 142 4.65 14.86 -4.43
C SER A 142 5.23 15.75 -5.54
N PHE A 143 6.17 15.22 -6.32
CA PHE A 143 6.67 15.92 -7.50
C PHE A 143 5.62 15.91 -8.61
N LYS A 144 5.39 17.08 -9.21
CA LYS A 144 4.71 17.22 -10.52
C LYS A 144 5.72 17.05 -11.65
N SER A 145 6.86 17.74 -11.53
CA SER A 145 7.95 17.65 -12.51
C SER A 145 9.28 18.06 -11.88
N PHE A 146 10.35 17.43 -12.34
CA PHE A 146 11.72 17.79 -12.00
C PHE A 146 12.25 18.82 -13.00
N GLY A 147 12.91 19.87 -12.51
CA GLY A 147 13.59 20.84 -13.36
C GLY A 147 14.99 21.13 -12.84
N GLN A 148 15.85 21.59 -13.75
CA GLN A 148 17.25 21.93 -13.42
C GLN A 148 17.34 23.16 -12.51
N VAL A 149 16.46 24.15 -12.74
CA VAL A 149 16.39 25.38 -11.94
C VAL A 149 15.34 25.25 -10.86
N ASP A 150 14.14 24.78 -11.21
CA ASP A 150 13.01 24.69 -10.28
C ASP A 150 12.32 23.34 -10.35
N HIS A 151 11.89 22.84 -9.20
CA HIS A 151 10.96 21.73 -9.09
C HIS A 151 9.52 22.24 -8.99
N LYS A 152 8.59 21.57 -9.69
CA LYS A 152 7.15 21.79 -9.49
C LYS A 152 6.62 20.68 -8.60
N LEU A 153 5.93 21.06 -7.53
CA LEU A 153 5.35 20.13 -6.57
C LEU A 153 3.82 20.24 -6.60
N TYR A 154 3.17 19.10 -6.48
CA TYR A 154 1.77 19.04 -6.07
C TYR A 154 1.67 19.00 -4.54
N ILE A 155 0.62 19.64 -4.01
CA ILE A 155 0.23 19.53 -2.61
C ILE A 155 -1.26 19.22 -2.56
N PHE A 156 -1.64 18.16 -1.86
CA PHE A 156 -3.00 17.71 -1.70
C PHE A 156 -3.43 17.84 -0.23
N GLU A 157 -4.50 18.57 0.01
CA GLU A 157 -5.24 18.52 1.27
C GLU A 157 -6.17 17.32 1.24
N GLN A 158 -6.02 16.40 2.20
CA GLN A 158 -6.77 15.16 2.30
C GLN A 158 -7.53 15.07 3.63
N PHE A 159 -8.68 14.40 3.64
CA PHE A 159 -9.34 14.05 4.90
C PHE A 159 -8.52 13.02 5.68
N GLN A 160 -8.61 13.03 7.02
CA GLN A 160 -7.98 12.01 7.86
C GLN A 160 -8.56 10.61 7.65
N LYS A 161 -9.83 10.53 7.25
CA LYS A 161 -10.53 9.27 7.07
C LYS A 161 -10.30 8.72 5.66
N PRO A 162 -9.75 7.51 5.52
CA PRO A 162 -9.57 6.90 4.21
C PRO A 162 -10.87 6.28 3.69
N TYR A 163 -10.97 6.13 2.37
CA TYR A 163 -12.00 5.33 1.71
C TYR A 163 -11.54 3.89 1.44
N ALA A 164 -10.23 3.62 1.46
CA ALA A 164 -9.67 2.28 1.34
C ALA A 164 -8.37 2.13 2.14
N MET A 165 -8.06 0.90 2.56
CA MET A 165 -6.80 0.56 3.22
C MET A 165 -6.22 -0.75 2.68
N PHE A 166 -4.89 -0.84 2.68
CA PHE A 166 -4.15 -1.99 2.18
C PHE A 166 -3.19 -2.51 3.25
N GLU A 167 -3.18 -3.83 3.40
CA GLU A 167 -2.24 -4.56 4.26
C GLU A 167 -1.42 -5.54 3.42
N CYS A 168 -0.10 -5.37 3.42
CA CYS A 168 0.84 -6.21 2.68
C CYS A 168 1.49 -7.20 3.63
N LYS A 169 1.38 -8.51 3.35
CA LYS A 169 2.01 -9.53 4.19
C LYS A 169 2.58 -10.68 3.37
N ARG A 170 3.85 -10.95 3.62
CA ARG A 170 4.53 -12.15 3.16
C ARG A 170 4.00 -13.37 3.93
N VAL A 171 3.49 -14.42 3.27
CA VAL A 171 3.01 -15.64 3.95
C VAL A 171 3.62 -16.90 3.33
N GLY A 172 4.15 -17.81 4.15
CA GLY A 172 4.72 -19.07 3.66
C GLY A 172 5.58 -19.81 4.69
N VAL A 173 5.78 -21.11 4.48
CA VAL A 173 6.44 -22.01 5.44
C VAL A 173 7.95 -21.91 5.31
N GLU A 174 8.64 -21.70 6.43
CA GLU A 174 10.10 -21.82 6.45
C GLU A 174 10.47 -23.31 6.42
N GLU A 175 11.21 -23.74 5.41
CA GLU A 175 11.73 -25.10 5.28
C GLU A 175 12.27 -25.65 6.62
N GLY A 176 11.72 -26.79 7.07
CA GLY A 176 12.06 -27.41 8.36
C GLY A 176 11.13 -27.08 9.53
N THR A 177 10.12 -26.22 9.35
CA THR A 177 9.11 -25.92 10.40
C THR A 177 7.76 -26.60 10.15
N LEU A 178 7.29 -27.37 11.15
CA LEU A 178 5.97 -28.04 11.16
C LEU A 178 4.84 -27.16 11.73
N LYS A 179 5.19 -26.06 12.42
CA LYS A 179 4.22 -25.09 12.97
C LYS A 179 3.96 -24.00 11.94
N GLY A 180 2.71 -23.53 11.87
CA GLY A 180 2.34 -22.41 11.00
C GLY A 180 3.34 -21.25 11.16
N PRO A 181 3.80 -20.65 10.06
CA PRO A 181 4.92 -19.71 10.10
C PRO A 181 4.54 -18.46 10.92
N GLN A 182 5.46 -17.89 11.69
CA GLN A 182 5.22 -16.64 12.45
C GLN A 182 4.66 -15.50 11.58
N THR A 183 4.90 -15.56 10.28
CA THR A 183 4.38 -14.64 9.27
C THR A 183 2.85 -14.73 9.11
N ILE A 184 2.23 -15.89 9.30
CA ILE A 184 0.77 -16.02 9.25
C ILE A 184 0.10 -15.33 10.44
N GLU A 185 0.73 -15.34 11.61
CA GLU A 185 0.22 -14.64 12.80
C GLU A 185 0.26 -13.12 12.59
N LYS A 186 1.29 -12.61 11.92
CA LYS A 186 1.33 -11.20 11.49
C LYS A 186 0.27 -10.87 10.45
N ALA A 187 -0.03 -11.79 9.53
CA ALA A 187 -1.12 -11.60 8.59
C ALA A 187 -2.50 -11.60 9.27
N LYS A 188 -2.67 -12.41 10.32
CA LYS A 188 -3.88 -12.40 11.17
C LYS A 188 -4.06 -11.08 11.93
N GLN A 189 -2.98 -10.42 12.34
CA GLN A 189 -3.05 -9.08 12.93
C GLN A 189 -3.62 -8.05 11.93
N GLY A 190 -3.13 -8.02 10.69
CA GLY A 190 -3.72 -7.18 9.64
C GLY A 190 -5.18 -7.51 9.37
N ALA A 191 -5.52 -8.81 9.37
CA ALA A 191 -6.90 -9.28 9.21
C ALA A 191 -7.83 -8.84 10.36
N TYR A 192 -7.30 -8.72 11.59
CA TYR A 192 -8.05 -8.13 12.70
C TYR A 192 -8.38 -6.65 12.41
N VAL A 193 -7.38 -5.87 11.97
CA VAL A 193 -7.59 -4.46 11.59
C VAL A 193 -8.66 -4.34 10.50
N ALA A 194 -8.61 -5.20 9.49
CA ALA A 194 -9.61 -5.22 8.41
C ALA A 194 -11.04 -5.47 8.89
N LYS A 195 -11.22 -6.29 9.92
CA LYS A 195 -12.53 -6.51 10.54
C LYS A 195 -12.99 -5.32 11.37
N ALA A 196 -12.06 -4.65 12.05
CA ALA A 196 -12.40 -3.62 13.02
C ALA A 196 -12.53 -2.21 12.42
N ALA A 197 -11.87 -1.90 11.30
CA ALA A 197 -11.75 -0.51 10.82
C ALA A 197 -12.99 0.03 10.06
N SER A 198 -13.76 -0.82 9.39
CA SER A 198 -14.86 -0.41 8.51
C SER A 198 -16.23 -0.52 9.20
N SER A 199 -17.19 0.35 8.87
CA SER A 199 -18.57 0.21 9.35
C SER A 199 -19.31 -1.00 8.76
N LEU A 200 -18.85 -1.54 7.63
CA LEU A 200 -19.40 -2.76 7.05
C LEU A 200 -18.81 -3.97 7.79
N GLN A 201 -19.61 -4.57 8.66
CA GLN A 201 -19.23 -5.72 9.47
C GLN A 201 -19.69 -7.03 8.84
N LYS A 202 -18.90 -8.09 8.99
CA LYS A 202 -19.18 -9.43 8.42
C LYS A 202 -19.83 -10.32 9.48
N ILE A 203 -20.99 -10.89 9.17
CA ILE A 203 -21.69 -11.88 10.00
C ILE A 203 -21.98 -13.17 9.21
N ARG A 204 -22.33 -14.25 9.92
CA ARG A 204 -22.76 -15.51 9.31
C ARG A 204 -24.11 -15.95 9.84
N THR A 205 -24.92 -16.53 8.96
CA THR A 205 -26.13 -17.27 9.35
C THR A 205 -25.76 -18.66 9.89
N ASP A 206 -26.72 -19.36 10.50
CA ASP A 206 -26.54 -20.75 10.95
C ASP A 206 -26.23 -21.70 9.78
N ASN A 207 -26.65 -21.34 8.56
CA ASN A 207 -26.32 -22.07 7.33
C ASN A 207 -24.91 -21.75 6.80
N GLY A 208 -24.19 -20.85 7.47
CA GLY A 208 -22.84 -20.43 7.09
C GLY A 208 -22.78 -19.39 5.96
N GLU A 209 -23.91 -18.82 5.53
CA GLU A 209 -23.93 -17.78 4.50
C GLU A 209 -23.30 -16.48 5.02
N LYS A 210 -22.53 -15.77 4.18
CA LYS A 210 -21.86 -14.53 4.58
C LYS A 210 -22.75 -13.32 4.30
N TYR A 211 -23.12 -12.60 5.36
CA TYR A 211 -23.88 -11.36 5.29
C TYR A 211 -23.04 -10.18 5.77
N GLY A 212 -23.36 -9.00 5.25
CA GLY A 212 -22.88 -7.73 5.75
C GLY A 212 -23.93 -7.09 6.65
N ILE A 213 -23.48 -6.36 7.66
CA ILE A 213 -24.31 -5.50 8.51
C ILE A 213 -23.66 -4.14 8.63
N ILE A 214 -24.47 -3.09 8.47
CA ILE A 214 -24.09 -1.70 8.71
C ILE A 214 -25.21 -0.99 9.48
N TYR A 215 -24.86 -0.10 10.40
CA TYR A 215 -25.84 0.67 11.17
C TYR A 215 -26.07 2.03 10.53
N ARG A 216 -27.32 2.41 10.35
CA ARG A 216 -27.73 3.75 9.88
C ARG A 216 -27.76 4.76 11.01
N SER A 217 -28.04 6.02 10.68
CA SER A 217 -28.06 7.13 11.64
C SER A 217 -29.11 6.95 12.74
N ASP A 218 -30.20 6.24 12.44
CA ASP A 218 -31.27 5.84 13.37
C ASP A 218 -30.90 4.60 14.24
N ASN A 219 -29.66 4.12 14.13
CA ASN A 219 -29.15 2.93 14.79
C ASN A 219 -29.89 1.63 14.42
N GLN A 220 -30.60 1.61 13.28
CA GLN A 220 -31.17 0.38 12.74
C GLN A 220 -30.15 -0.37 11.87
N PRO A 221 -30.09 -1.72 11.99
CA PRO A 221 -29.20 -2.51 11.17
C PRO A 221 -29.76 -2.66 9.75
N TYR A 222 -28.89 -2.45 8.77
CA TYR A 222 -29.14 -2.78 7.37
C TYR A 222 -28.29 -4.00 7.00
N ILE A 223 -28.96 -5.09 6.62
CA ILE A 223 -28.35 -6.43 6.47
C ILE A 223 -28.68 -6.97 5.08
N LYS A 224 -27.65 -7.44 4.37
CA LYS A 224 -27.74 -8.04 3.02
C LYS A 224 -26.61 -9.04 2.80
N PRO A 225 -26.67 -9.91 1.76
CA PRO A 225 -25.52 -10.72 1.36
C PRO A 225 -24.27 -9.85 1.22
N TYR A 226 -23.14 -10.32 1.74
CA TYR A 226 -22.02 -9.44 2.03
C TYR A 226 -21.47 -8.69 0.80
N VAL A 227 -21.28 -9.40 -0.32
CA VAL A 227 -20.76 -8.80 -1.56
C VAL A 227 -21.76 -7.81 -2.16
N GLU A 228 -23.05 -8.15 -2.13
CA GLU A 228 -24.12 -7.26 -2.61
C GLU A 228 -24.18 -5.96 -1.80
N LEU A 229 -24.08 -6.05 -0.47
CA LEU A 229 -24.08 -4.87 0.39
C LEU A 229 -22.84 -4.01 0.16
N MET A 230 -21.67 -4.64 0.02
CA MET A 230 -20.42 -3.95 -0.27
C MET A 230 -20.50 -3.17 -1.59
N GLU A 231 -21.00 -3.80 -2.66
CA GLU A 231 -21.20 -3.15 -3.95
C GLU A 231 -22.24 -2.03 -3.88
N GLU A 232 -23.36 -2.25 -3.18
CA GLU A 232 -24.36 -1.22 -2.96
C GLU A 232 -23.75 0.01 -2.29
N ILE A 233 -22.94 -0.18 -1.24
CA ILE A 233 -22.26 0.94 -0.57
C ILE A 233 -21.34 1.66 -1.56
N ILE A 234 -20.46 0.92 -2.25
CA ILE A 234 -19.46 1.48 -3.18
C ILE A 234 -20.11 2.25 -4.33
N TYR A 235 -21.15 1.72 -4.95
CA TYR A 235 -21.78 2.30 -6.13
C TYR A 235 -22.95 3.23 -5.80
N SER A 236 -23.38 3.34 -4.54
CA SER A 236 -24.38 4.33 -4.12
C SER A 236 -23.81 5.74 -3.95
N SER A 237 -24.70 6.70 -3.74
CA SER A 237 -24.37 8.04 -3.23
C SER A 237 -24.90 8.27 -1.80
N ASP A 238 -25.26 7.18 -1.11
CA ASP A 238 -25.83 7.24 0.23
C ASP A 238 -24.75 7.61 1.25
N SER A 239 -24.81 8.84 1.75
CA SER A 239 -23.85 9.35 2.73
C SER A 239 -23.88 8.57 4.04
N GLU A 240 -25.03 8.02 4.46
CA GLU A 240 -25.11 7.26 5.71
C GLU A 240 -24.30 5.98 5.62
N LEU A 241 -24.36 5.31 4.47
CA LEU A 241 -23.59 4.10 4.19
C LEU A 241 -22.09 4.40 4.00
N LEU A 242 -21.77 5.48 3.27
CA LEU A 242 -20.39 5.80 2.89
C LEU A 242 -19.56 6.43 4.01
N LYS A 243 -20.16 7.26 4.88
CA LYS A 243 -19.43 8.09 5.86
C LYS A 243 -18.48 7.30 6.76
N LYS A 244 -18.80 6.04 7.04
CA LYS A 244 -17.98 5.17 7.91
C LYS A 244 -17.45 3.91 7.24
N PHE A 245 -17.70 3.76 5.94
CA PHE A 245 -17.19 2.65 5.16
C PHE A 245 -15.73 2.86 4.79
N ILE A 246 -14.94 1.79 4.91
CA ILE A 246 -13.55 1.71 4.44
C ILE A 246 -13.42 0.38 3.71
N LEU A 247 -13.03 0.41 2.44
CA LEU A 247 -12.73 -0.81 1.69
C LEU A 247 -11.40 -1.40 2.17
N THR A 248 -11.41 -2.67 2.58
CA THR A 248 -10.22 -3.34 3.13
C THR A 248 -9.61 -4.32 2.15
N VAL A 249 -8.32 -4.13 1.83
CA VAL A 249 -7.60 -4.94 0.84
C VAL A 249 -6.38 -5.61 1.47
N GLY A 250 -6.36 -6.93 1.49
CA GLY A 250 -5.18 -7.71 1.84
C GLY A 250 -4.37 -8.03 0.58
N VAL A 251 -3.06 -7.77 0.62
CA VAL A 251 -2.10 -8.20 -0.40
C VAL A 251 -1.15 -9.20 0.22
N VAL A 252 -1.26 -10.47 -0.18
CA VAL A 252 -0.40 -11.52 0.36
C VAL A 252 0.49 -12.12 -0.73
N SER A 253 1.72 -12.52 -0.39
CA SER A 253 2.58 -13.28 -1.31
C SER A 253 2.76 -14.69 -0.78
N ASN A 254 2.74 -15.70 -1.66
CA ASN A 254 2.95 -17.09 -1.29
C ASN A 254 4.42 -17.47 -1.24
N HIS A 255 4.78 -18.41 -0.35
CA HIS A 255 6.05 -19.15 -0.43
C HIS A 255 5.81 -20.62 -0.10
N GLY A 256 6.19 -21.51 -1.01
CA GLY A 256 6.22 -22.96 -0.77
C GLY A 256 4.89 -23.69 -1.01
N ASN A 257 4.18 -23.37 -2.11
CA ASN A 257 2.95 -24.06 -2.54
C ASN A 257 1.75 -23.95 -1.57
N TRP A 258 1.56 -22.81 -0.87
CA TRP A 258 0.29 -22.57 -0.17
C TRP A 258 -0.82 -22.12 -1.14
N PHE A 259 -1.40 -23.08 -1.86
CA PHE A 259 -2.78 -23.10 -2.35
C PHE A 259 -3.28 -22.03 -3.35
N THR A 260 -4.16 -22.48 -4.24
CA THR A 260 -4.92 -21.68 -5.20
C THR A 260 -6.21 -21.15 -4.56
N ALA A 261 -6.91 -20.23 -5.23
CA ALA A 261 -8.26 -19.80 -4.84
C ALA A 261 -9.20 -21.00 -4.58
N GLU A 262 -9.01 -22.10 -5.33
CA GLU A 262 -9.80 -23.33 -5.30
C GLU A 262 -9.51 -24.26 -4.12
N ASN A 263 -8.38 -24.11 -3.40
CA ASN A 263 -7.99 -25.03 -2.32
C ASN A 263 -7.44 -24.32 -1.09
N GLN A 264 -8.17 -23.36 -0.53
CA GLN A 264 -7.70 -22.58 0.61
C GLN A 264 -7.51 -23.43 1.88
N ASN A 265 -6.32 -23.38 2.47
CA ASN A 265 -6.13 -23.91 3.81
C ASN A 265 -6.82 -23.03 4.88
N LYS A 266 -6.84 -23.51 6.13
CA LYS A 266 -7.52 -22.82 7.23
C LYS A 266 -7.09 -21.36 7.40
N GLU A 267 -5.82 -21.04 7.17
CA GLU A 267 -5.31 -19.70 7.46
C GLU A 267 -5.63 -18.74 6.32
N LEU A 268 -5.55 -19.19 5.06
CA LEU A 268 -6.00 -18.40 3.92
C LEU A 268 -7.51 -18.14 4.01
N LYS A 269 -8.30 -19.12 4.50
CA LYS A 269 -9.73 -18.92 4.81
C LYS A 269 -9.94 -17.85 5.88
N VAL A 270 -9.10 -17.77 6.91
CA VAL A 270 -9.18 -16.68 7.91
C VAL A 270 -8.96 -15.32 7.24
N LEU A 271 -7.93 -15.20 6.38
CA LEU A 271 -7.64 -13.94 5.70
C LEU A 271 -8.76 -13.55 4.71
N ALA A 272 -9.19 -14.47 3.86
CA ALA A 272 -10.24 -14.25 2.85
C ALA A 272 -11.61 -13.92 3.47
N GLN A 273 -11.82 -14.32 4.72
CA GLN A 273 -13.02 -13.95 5.47
C GLN A 273 -12.90 -12.62 6.21
N SER A 274 -11.69 -12.07 6.34
CA SER A 274 -11.46 -10.86 7.12
C SER A 274 -11.45 -9.62 6.25
N TYR A 275 -10.71 -9.65 5.14
CA TYR A 275 -10.69 -8.55 4.18
C TYR A 275 -11.93 -8.56 3.28
N ASP A 276 -12.24 -7.39 2.73
CA ASP A 276 -13.25 -7.22 1.67
C ASP A 276 -12.69 -7.78 0.36
N TRP A 277 -11.42 -7.46 0.11
CA TRP A 277 -10.60 -8.01 -0.96
C TRP A 277 -9.35 -8.69 -0.44
N LEU A 278 -9.05 -9.88 -0.95
CA LEU A 278 -7.78 -10.53 -0.74
C LEU A 278 -7.17 -10.86 -2.09
N ILE A 279 -6.04 -10.23 -2.41
CA ILE A 279 -5.29 -10.47 -3.63
C ILE A 279 -3.95 -11.13 -3.31
N PHE A 280 -3.50 -11.98 -4.23
CA PHE A 280 -2.33 -12.83 -4.05
C PHE A 280 -1.28 -12.55 -5.10
N LEU A 281 -0.13 -12.02 -4.66
CA LEU A 281 1.05 -11.87 -5.49
C LEU A 281 1.68 -13.25 -5.72
N THR A 282 1.65 -13.69 -6.97
CA THR A 282 2.17 -15.00 -7.40
C THR A 282 3.68 -15.09 -7.27
N ASP A 283 4.19 -16.30 -7.04
CA ASP A 283 5.62 -16.61 -7.10
C ASP A 283 6.24 -16.16 -8.42
N TYR A 284 5.52 -16.36 -9.53
CA TYR A 284 5.95 -15.89 -10.86
C TYR A 284 6.12 -14.37 -10.90
N GLY A 285 5.14 -13.61 -10.42
CA GLY A 285 5.22 -12.15 -10.41
C GLY A 285 6.36 -11.62 -9.55
N LEU A 286 6.53 -12.18 -8.35
CA LEU A 286 7.63 -11.80 -7.47
C LEU A 286 9.00 -12.20 -8.04
N ALA A 287 9.12 -13.39 -8.63
CA ALA A 287 10.34 -13.85 -9.29
C ALA A 287 10.68 -12.97 -10.50
N GLN A 288 9.69 -12.59 -11.29
CA GLN A 288 9.86 -11.71 -12.43
C GLN A 288 10.31 -10.31 -12.01
N PHE A 289 9.70 -9.72 -10.98
CA PHE A 289 10.16 -8.44 -10.42
C PHE A 289 11.63 -8.47 -10.01
N ILE A 290 12.06 -9.55 -9.33
CA ILE A 290 13.45 -9.69 -8.88
C ILE A 290 14.40 -9.94 -10.05
N ASP A 291 14.03 -10.77 -11.02
CA ASP A 291 14.87 -11.05 -12.19
C ASP A 291 15.06 -9.76 -13.00
N ASP A 292 13.96 -9.08 -13.34
CA ASP A 292 13.93 -7.89 -14.21
C ASP A 292 14.64 -6.67 -13.58
N LEU A 293 14.72 -6.56 -12.25
CA LEU A 293 15.20 -5.34 -11.58
C LEU A 293 16.41 -5.55 -10.65
N ILE A 294 16.65 -6.77 -10.18
CA ILE A 294 17.69 -7.04 -9.17
C ILE A 294 18.76 -7.98 -9.70
N PHE A 295 18.42 -9.06 -10.40
CA PHE A 295 19.45 -9.99 -10.88
C PHE A 295 19.94 -9.66 -12.29
N ASN A 296 19.01 -9.40 -13.20
CA ASN A 296 19.29 -9.16 -14.62
C ASN A 296 18.64 -7.85 -15.11
N PRO A 297 18.93 -6.70 -14.48
CA PRO A 297 18.30 -5.45 -14.86
C PRO A 297 18.71 -5.01 -16.27
N ALA A 298 17.74 -4.54 -17.05
CA ALA A 298 18.04 -3.75 -18.24
C ALA A 298 18.82 -2.48 -17.86
N PRO A 299 19.60 -1.87 -18.78
CA PRO A 299 20.46 -0.72 -18.48
C PRO A 299 19.74 0.43 -17.75
N GLU A 300 18.49 0.73 -18.11
CA GLU A 300 17.70 1.76 -17.45
C GLU A 300 17.27 1.46 -16.01
N TYR A 301 17.33 0.19 -15.58
CA TYR A 301 16.91 -0.25 -14.25
C TYR A 301 18.09 -0.57 -13.32
N ILE A 302 19.33 -0.31 -13.76
CA ILE A 302 20.54 -0.51 -12.93
C ILE A 302 20.48 0.31 -11.64
N CYS A 303 19.89 1.51 -11.66
CA CYS A 303 19.70 2.33 -10.46
C CYS A 303 18.89 1.60 -9.38
N VAL A 304 17.85 0.84 -9.77
CA VAL A 304 17.01 0.05 -8.85
C VAL A 304 17.84 -1.05 -8.20
N GLN A 305 18.63 -1.79 -8.99
CA GLN A 305 19.55 -2.81 -8.47
C GLN A 305 20.56 -2.21 -7.49
N GLN A 306 21.12 -1.05 -7.84
CA GLN A 306 22.13 -0.39 -7.01
C GLN A 306 21.54 0.10 -5.69
N ASP A 307 20.35 0.71 -5.71
CA ASP A 307 19.67 1.17 -4.51
C ASP A 307 19.32 0.00 -3.57
N PHE A 308 18.85 -1.12 -4.14
CA PHE A 308 18.66 -2.37 -3.42
C PHE A 308 19.96 -2.87 -2.77
N LYS A 309 21.04 -3.03 -3.57
CA LYS A 309 22.34 -3.50 -3.04
C LYS A 309 22.88 -2.59 -1.95
N ASN A 310 22.78 -1.27 -2.11
CA ASN A 310 23.22 -0.29 -1.11
C ASN A 310 22.45 -0.47 0.21
N SER A 311 21.14 -0.65 0.12
CA SER A 311 20.21 -0.82 1.24
C SER A 311 20.38 -2.14 2.00
N TYR A 312 20.97 -3.15 1.35
CA TYR A 312 21.16 -4.50 1.88
C TYR A 312 22.62 -4.95 1.90
N SER A 313 23.58 -4.03 1.81
CA SER A 313 25.01 -4.36 1.92
C SER A 313 25.47 -4.57 3.38
N ALA A 314 26.60 -5.22 3.58
CA ALA A 314 27.22 -5.40 4.90
C ALA A 314 27.57 -4.07 5.58
N ASN A 315 27.98 -3.08 4.78
CA ASN A 315 28.39 -1.75 5.24
C ASN A 315 27.26 -0.72 5.14
N LYS A 316 26.00 -1.17 5.06
CA LYS A 316 24.86 -0.26 4.90
C LYS A 316 24.80 0.74 6.05
N LYS A 317 24.69 2.03 5.71
CA LYS A 317 24.48 3.09 6.69
C LYS A 317 23.00 3.33 6.97
N ARG A 318 22.16 3.15 5.95
CA ARG A 318 20.72 3.41 5.98
C ARG A 318 20.03 2.51 4.96
N ASN A 319 18.86 1.96 5.32
CA ASN A 319 17.98 1.33 4.34
C ASN A 319 17.12 2.41 3.68
N VAL A 320 17.26 2.55 2.37
CA VAL A 320 16.50 3.51 1.57
C VAL A 320 15.70 2.84 0.46
N PHE A 321 15.81 1.53 0.23
CA PHE A 321 14.99 0.77 -0.72
C PHE A 321 13.73 0.26 0.01
N THR A 322 12.74 1.13 0.21
CA THR A 322 11.54 0.84 1.00
C THR A 322 10.29 1.49 0.38
N LYS A 323 9.09 1.19 0.89
CA LYS A 323 7.90 1.93 0.48
C LYS A 323 7.94 3.42 0.86
N VAL A 324 8.53 3.75 2.01
CA VAL A 324 8.56 5.12 2.58
C VAL A 324 9.65 5.99 1.96
N ARG A 325 10.81 5.40 1.69
CA ARG A 325 12.00 6.06 1.15
C ARG A 325 12.48 5.30 -0.06
N MET A 326 12.99 5.99 -1.05
CA MET A 326 13.59 5.43 -2.28
C MET A 326 14.64 6.41 -2.79
N ASP A 327 15.73 5.93 -3.39
CA ASP A 327 16.55 6.79 -4.24
C ASP A 327 15.71 7.37 -5.39
N LEU A 328 15.93 8.64 -5.75
CA LEU A 328 15.08 9.32 -6.73
C LEU A 328 15.14 8.67 -8.12
N ASP A 329 16.32 8.25 -8.57
CA ASP A 329 16.48 7.61 -9.88
C ASP A 329 15.84 6.22 -9.87
N ALA A 330 15.92 5.51 -8.74
CA ALA A 330 15.22 4.25 -8.54
C ALA A 330 13.70 4.43 -8.50
N ASP A 331 13.16 5.48 -7.88
CA ASP A 331 11.72 5.78 -7.86
C ASP A 331 11.18 6.05 -9.27
N MET A 332 11.90 6.86 -10.04
CA MET A 332 11.55 7.16 -11.43
C MET A 332 11.61 5.91 -12.31
N ALA A 333 12.65 5.09 -12.16
CA ALA A 333 12.81 3.85 -12.92
C ALA A 333 11.75 2.80 -12.57
N LEU A 334 11.40 2.66 -11.29
CA LEU A 334 10.29 1.78 -10.85
C LEU A 334 8.95 2.27 -11.40
N LEU A 335 8.67 3.58 -11.34
CA LEU A 335 7.42 4.11 -11.90
C LEU A 335 7.34 3.87 -13.42
N LYS A 336 8.45 4.05 -14.15
CA LYS A 336 8.55 3.73 -15.57
C LYS A 336 8.24 2.24 -15.81
N TYR A 337 8.92 1.34 -15.09
CA TYR A 337 8.74 -0.11 -15.22
C TYR A 337 7.28 -0.50 -15.04
N PHE A 338 6.60 0.00 -13.99
CA PHE A 338 5.20 -0.35 -13.74
C PHE A 338 4.25 0.25 -14.78
N THR A 339 4.49 1.48 -15.22
CA THR A 339 3.65 2.15 -16.21
C THR A 339 3.72 1.44 -17.56
N GLU A 340 4.92 1.09 -18.03
CA GLU A 340 5.14 0.44 -19.32
C GLU A 340 4.68 -1.03 -19.34
N ASN A 341 4.63 -1.68 -18.17
CA ASN A 341 4.32 -3.11 -18.04
C ASN A 341 3.01 -3.38 -17.29
N LEU A 342 2.13 -2.38 -17.13
CA LEU A 342 0.97 -2.46 -16.23
C LEU A 342 0.12 -3.71 -16.48
N SER A 343 -0.28 -3.96 -17.73
CA SER A 343 -1.12 -5.13 -18.07
C SER A 343 -0.44 -6.48 -17.83
N ARG A 344 0.91 -6.53 -17.82
CA ARG A 344 1.68 -7.73 -17.46
C ARG A 344 1.75 -7.86 -15.93
N ILE A 345 1.95 -6.77 -15.22
CA ILE A 345 2.06 -6.72 -13.76
C ILE A 345 0.72 -7.02 -13.09
N GLU A 346 -0.40 -6.57 -13.64
CA GLU A 346 -1.74 -6.89 -13.13
C GLU A 346 -1.97 -8.42 -13.13
N LYS A 347 -1.37 -9.17 -14.07
CA LYS A 347 -1.39 -10.64 -14.11
C LYS A 347 -0.51 -11.32 -13.05
N TRP A 348 0.29 -10.56 -12.30
CA TRP A 348 1.02 -11.09 -11.16
C TRP A 348 0.10 -11.43 -9.98
N PHE A 349 -1.13 -10.91 -9.99
CA PHE A 349 -2.07 -11.03 -8.90
C PHE A 349 -3.23 -11.97 -9.25
N ASN A 350 -3.55 -12.85 -8.31
CA ASN A 350 -4.80 -13.61 -8.31
C ASN A 350 -5.77 -13.03 -7.28
N VAL A 351 -7.05 -12.95 -7.60
CA VAL A 351 -8.09 -12.59 -6.63
C VAL A 351 -8.50 -13.85 -5.87
N ILE A 352 -8.41 -13.80 -4.54
CA ILE A 352 -8.81 -14.89 -3.63
C ILE A 352 -10.20 -14.62 -3.04
N ALA A 353 -10.48 -13.36 -2.75
CA ALA A 353 -11.79 -12.90 -2.33
C ALA A 353 -12.04 -11.49 -2.86
N PRO A 354 -13.26 -11.18 -3.33
CA PRO A 354 -14.37 -12.11 -3.58
C PRO A 354 -14.12 -13.02 -4.81
N GLU A 355 -14.67 -14.24 -4.80
CA GLU A 355 -14.32 -15.32 -5.75
C GLU A 355 -14.68 -15.02 -7.22
N THR A 356 -15.70 -14.20 -7.46
CA THR A 356 -16.23 -13.92 -8.81
C THR A 356 -15.69 -12.65 -9.44
N LYS A 357 -14.75 -11.96 -8.79
CA LYS A 357 -14.23 -10.67 -9.25
C LYS A 357 -12.80 -10.74 -9.74
N SER A 358 -12.46 -9.76 -10.56
CA SER A 358 -11.16 -9.54 -11.17
C SER A 358 -10.40 -8.39 -10.49
N LEU A 359 -9.12 -8.24 -10.81
CA LEU A 359 -8.33 -7.10 -10.34
C LEU A 359 -8.85 -5.77 -10.93
N ASP A 360 -9.44 -5.81 -12.13
CA ASP A 360 -10.07 -4.64 -12.75
C ASP A 360 -11.30 -4.19 -11.94
N ASP A 361 -12.09 -5.12 -11.40
CA ASP A 361 -13.21 -4.77 -10.53
C ASP A 361 -12.73 -4.06 -9.26
N LEU A 362 -11.64 -4.52 -8.62
CA LEU A 362 -11.04 -3.84 -7.46
C LEU A 362 -10.61 -2.42 -7.84
N LYS A 363 -9.91 -2.26 -8.97
CA LYS A 363 -9.45 -0.97 -9.47
C LYS A 363 -10.63 -0.02 -9.75
N ASN A 364 -11.72 -0.54 -10.31
CA ASN A 364 -12.95 0.20 -10.57
C ASN A 364 -13.64 0.63 -9.27
N GLU A 365 -13.76 -0.26 -8.29
CA GLU A 365 -14.34 0.05 -6.98
C GLU A 365 -13.56 1.14 -6.23
N ILE A 366 -12.22 1.05 -6.22
CA ILE A 366 -11.37 2.09 -5.62
C ILE A 366 -11.51 3.41 -6.39
N THR A 367 -11.62 3.34 -7.72
CA THR A 367 -11.84 4.53 -8.56
C THR A 367 -13.18 5.19 -8.26
N GLU A 368 -14.24 4.39 -8.11
CA GLU A 368 -15.58 4.83 -7.76
C GLU A 368 -15.57 5.52 -6.40
N LEU A 369 -14.97 4.89 -5.39
CA LEU A 369 -14.79 5.47 -4.06
C LEU A 369 -14.01 6.78 -4.13
N ARG A 370 -12.90 6.85 -4.86
CA ARG A 370 -12.12 8.10 -5.02
C ARG A 370 -12.96 9.23 -5.62
N SER A 371 -13.88 8.91 -6.52
CA SER A 371 -14.68 9.89 -7.28
C SER A 371 -15.88 10.48 -6.53
N LYS A 372 -16.23 9.94 -5.35
CA LYS A 372 -17.37 10.43 -4.57
C LYS A 372 -17.18 11.88 -4.13
N ASN A 373 -18.29 12.57 -3.91
CA ASN A 373 -18.31 13.90 -3.29
C ASN A 373 -18.08 13.79 -1.78
N TRP A 374 -16.85 13.45 -1.37
CA TRP A 374 -16.51 13.24 0.03
C TRP A 374 -16.71 14.47 0.92
N ARG A 375 -16.62 15.68 0.36
CA ARG A 375 -16.92 16.93 1.08
C ARG A 375 -18.40 17.03 1.50
N GLY A 376 -19.30 16.37 0.77
CA GLY A 376 -20.72 16.28 1.16
C GLY A 376 -21.05 15.06 2.02
N ILE A 377 -20.13 14.10 2.14
CA ILE A 377 -20.33 12.84 2.86
C ILE A 377 -19.73 12.89 4.28
N LEU A 378 -18.52 13.44 4.43
CA LEU A 378 -17.80 13.57 5.69
C LEU A 378 -18.15 14.90 6.35
#